data_AF-A0A2S2PRM0-F1
#
_entry.id   AF-A0A2S2PRM0-F1
#
_cell.length_a   1.000
_cell.length_b   1.000
_cell.length_c   1.000
_cell.angle_alpha   90.00
_cell.angle_beta   90.00
_cell.angle_gamma   90.00
#
_symmetry.space_group_name_H-M   'P 1'
#
loop_
_entity.id
_entity.type
_entity.pdbx_description
1 polymer ?
#
loop_
_entity_poly.entity_id
_entity_poly.type
_entity_poly.pdbx_seq_one_letter_code
_entity_poly.pdbx_strand_id
1 'polypeptide(L)'
;MKYINVVTNGDIGDNLNKNSTDFKLMDDPNKWPMIDDNLRLYLIQCEPKQINMKKYPTNDSGRSFSTFHYFKRLSNGECIKRTWLIYSKSSDSVYCFCCKLFNNRMVSLATIGNNDWKNMSSILNRHEMSPIHKKLYEDWKELEARFKCGKTIDDINQSSIKIETEYWKNILKRIIALILTISKQNLALRGKSDILNTHDNGNFLKCIEFLSMFDPIMKEHRYKENIIRRNSLSLFRKKYTK
;
A
#
# COMPACT_ATOMS: atom_id res chain seq x y z
N MET A 1 33.41 33.42 8.82
CA MET A 1 34.39 32.32 8.70
C MET A 1 34.34 31.48 9.97
N LYS A 2 33.78 30.26 9.88
CA LYS A 2 34.12 29.10 10.72
C LYS A 2 33.39 27.86 10.17
N TYR A 3 34.21 27.04 9.52
CA TYR A 3 34.21 25.59 9.27
C TYR A 3 32.91 24.78 9.17
N ILE A 4 32.78 24.17 7.98
CA ILE A 4 31.95 23.04 7.60
C ILE A 4 32.58 21.77 8.19
N ASN A 5 31.83 21.01 9.00
CA ASN A 5 32.21 19.65 9.37
C ASN A 5 31.66 18.67 8.32
N VAL A 6 32.58 18.10 7.56
CA VAL A 6 32.40 16.96 6.66
C VAL A 6 32.27 15.73 7.54
N VAL A 7 31.10 15.07 7.53
CA VAL A 7 30.96 13.72 8.07
C VAL A 7 31.50 12.76 7.02
N THR A 8 32.62 12.14 7.34
CA THR A 8 33.33 11.15 6.53
C THR A 8 32.61 9.80 6.54
N ASN A 9 32.63 9.16 5.37
CA ASN A 9 32.20 7.80 5.09
C ASN A 9 32.77 6.78 6.09
N GLY A 10 31.89 6.15 6.88
CA GLY A 10 32.26 5.10 7.84
C GLY A 10 31.19 4.02 8.08
N ASP A 11 29.92 4.24 7.76
CA ASP A 11 28.83 3.36 8.23
C ASP A 11 27.96 2.75 7.11
N ILE A 12 28.58 2.31 6.01
CA ILE A 12 27.86 1.63 4.90
C ILE A 12 28.11 0.10 4.91
N GLY A 13 29.00 -0.40 5.78
CA GLY A 13 29.42 -1.80 5.79
C GLY A 13 28.47 -2.81 6.44
N ASP A 14 27.67 -2.40 7.43
CA ASP A 14 26.93 -3.35 8.28
C ASP A 14 25.45 -3.55 7.93
N ASN A 15 24.93 -2.81 6.95
CA ASN A 15 23.50 -2.87 6.57
C ASN A 15 23.20 -3.76 5.34
N LEU A 16 24.22 -4.33 4.70
CA LEU A 16 24.04 -5.19 3.52
C LEU A 16 23.97 -6.69 3.87
N ASN A 17 24.45 -7.11 5.04
CA ASN A 17 24.54 -8.52 5.41
C ASN A 17 23.29 -9.06 6.16
N LYS A 18 22.44 -8.19 6.71
CA LYS A 18 21.15 -8.58 7.33
C LYS A 18 20.07 -8.92 6.31
N ASN A 19 20.11 -8.30 5.13
CA ASN A 19 19.08 -8.50 4.10
C ASN A 19 19.23 -9.86 3.39
N SER A 20 20.46 -10.36 3.18
CA SER A 20 20.68 -11.62 2.45
C SER A 20 20.24 -12.89 3.18
N THR A 21 20.21 -12.86 4.52
CA THR A 21 19.76 -13.99 5.35
C THR A 21 18.24 -14.04 5.49
N ASP A 22 17.55 -12.90 5.46
CA ASP A 22 16.08 -12.82 5.49
C ASP A 22 15.45 -13.33 4.19
N PHE A 23 16.07 -13.07 3.03
CA PHE A 23 15.53 -13.52 1.73
C PHE A 23 15.46 -15.05 1.58
N LYS A 24 16.41 -15.81 2.17
CA LYS A 24 16.36 -17.29 2.17
C LYS A 24 15.31 -17.86 3.13
N LEU A 25 14.92 -17.11 4.15
CA LEU A 25 13.88 -17.52 5.11
C LEU A 25 12.49 -17.52 4.46
N MET A 26 12.29 -16.65 3.47
CA MET A 26 10.98 -16.45 2.81
C MET A 26 10.64 -17.47 1.72
N ASP A 27 11.59 -18.29 1.28
CA ASP A 27 11.31 -19.35 0.30
C ASP A 27 10.58 -20.55 0.91
N ASP A 28 10.62 -20.70 2.24
CA ASP A 28 9.98 -21.81 2.94
C ASP A 28 8.72 -21.35 3.70
N PRO A 29 7.51 -21.80 3.31
CA PRO A 29 6.28 -21.37 3.96
C PRO A 29 6.14 -21.80 5.42
N ASN A 30 6.89 -22.80 5.89
CA ASN A 30 6.88 -23.16 7.30
C ASN A 30 7.63 -22.13 8.17
N LYS A 31 8.58 -21.39 7.58
CA LYS A 31 9.43 -20.44 8.31
C LYS A 31 8.92 -19.01 8.29
N TRP A 32 7.78 -18.76 7.65
CA TRP A 32 7.22 -17.41 7.60
C TRP A 32 6.80 -16.94 9.01
N PRO A 33 7.25 -15.74 9.43
CA PRO A 33 6.79 -15.13 10.67
C PRO A 33 5.32 -14.71 10.54
N MET A 34 4.79 -14.05 11.58
CA MET A 34 3.46 -13.45 11.50
C MET A 34 3.41 -12.48 10.31
N ILE A 35 2.43 -12.69 9.43
CA ILE A 35 2.34 -11.97 8.15
C ILE A 35 1.70 -10.60 8.39
N ASP A 36 2.53 -9.56 8.43
CA ASP A 36 2.11 -8.16 8.34
C ASP A 36 1.82 -7.75 6.88
N ASP A 37 1.37 -6.51 6.67
CA ASP A 37 1.00 -6.02 5.33
C ASP A 37 2.20 -5.90 4.38
N ASN A 38 3.37 -5.51 4.88
CA ASN A 38 4.58 -5.38 4.07
C ASN A 38 5.08 -6.74 3.57
N LEU A 39 5.15 -7.72 4.48
CA LEU A 39 5.52 -9.09 4.16
C LEU A 39 4.51 -9.74 3.21
N ARG A 40 3.21 -9.45 3.41
CA ARG A 40 2.14 -9.90 2.52
C ARG A 40 2.35 -9.42 1.08
N LEU A 41 2.62 -8.13 0.91
CA LEU A 41 2.89 -7.56 -0.41
C LEU A 41 4.16 -8.14 -1.04
N TYR A 42 5.22 -8.28 -0.27
CA TYR A 42 6.46 -8.90 -0.73
C TYR A 42 6.26 -10.37 -1.18
N LEU A 43 5.52 -11.16 -0.42
CA LEU A 43 5.21 -12.56 -0.78
C LEU A 43 4.38 -12.64 -2.07
N ILE A 44 3.47 -11.70 -2.30
CA ILE A 44 2.71 -11.62 -3.55
C ILE A 44 3.62 -11.26 -4.71
N GLN A 45 4.54 -10.31 -4.53
CA GLN A 45 5.51 -9.92 -5.56
C GLN A 45 6.41 -11.09 -5.98
N CYS A 46 6.80 -11.93 -5.04
CA CYS A 46 7.67 -13.08 -5.30
C CYS A 46 6.96 -14.26 -5.97
N GLU A 47 5.62 -14.25 -6.01
CA GLU A 47 4.73 -15.34 -6.43
C GLU A 47 4.95 -16.68 -5.68
N PRO A 48 3.90 -17.54 -5.54
CA PRO A 48 4.06 -18.84 -4.92
C PRO A 48 4.99 -19.75 -5.76
N LYS A 49 6.17 -20.03 -5.21
CA LYS A 49 7.15 -20.92 -5.85
C LYS A 49 6.79 -22.39 -5.61
N GLN A 50 6.50 -23.11 -6.70
CA GLN A 50 6.28 -24.55 -6.67
C GLN A 50 7.58 -25.29 -6.95
N ILE A 51 8.18 -25.82 -5.90
CA ILE A 51 9.47 -26.50 -5.97
C ILE A 51 9.27 -27.86 -6.64
N ASN A 52 10.02 -28.13 -7.70
CA ASN A 52 10.11 -29.45 -8.33
C ASN A 52 11.43 -30.13 -7.92
N MET A 53 11.34 -31.17 -7.10
CA MET A 53 12.51 -31.94 -6.65
C MET A 53 12.59 -33.26 -7.41
N LYS A 54 13.81 -33.69 -7.75
CA LYS A 54 14.06 -35.02 -8.34
C LYS A 54 13.57 -36.15 -7.43
N LYS A 55 13.66 -35.95 -6.11
CA LYS A 55 13.16 -36.88 -5.08
C LYS A 55 12.72 -36.08 -3.86
N TYR A 56 11.48 -36.30 -3.42
CA TYR A 56 10.95 -35.74 -2.17
C TYR A 56 11.26 -36.67 -1.00
N PRO A 57 11.35 -36.15 0.24
CA PRO A 57 11.43 -36.97 1.44
C PRO A 57 10.28 -37.97 1.51
N THR A 58 10.58 -39.17 1.98
CA THR A 58 9.59 -40.23 2.22
C THR A 58 9.32 -40.33 3.70
N ASN A 59 8.04 -40.40 4.07
CA ASN A 59 7.63 -40.70 5.43
C ASN A 59 7.89 -42.17 5.79
N ASP A 60 7.62 -42.53 7.05
CA ASP A 60 7.81 -43.90 7.58
C ASP A 60 7.02 -44.98 6.81
N SER A 61 5.97 -44.58 6.07
CA SER A 61 5.18 -45.45 5.22
C SER A 61 5.72 -45.56 3.77
N GLY A 62 6.90 -45.00 3.50
CA GLY A 62 7.51 -44.96 2.17
C GLY A 62 6.80 -44.04 1.16
N ARG A 63 5.88 -43.18 1.62
CA ARG A 63 5.12 -42.25 0.77
C ARG A 63 5.76 -40.87 0.80
N SER A 64 5.68 -40.16 -0.31
CA SER A 64 6.26 -38.82 -0.45
C SER A 64 5.31 -37.89 -1.21
N PHE A 65 5.59 -36.60 -1.12
CA PHE A 65 4.99 -35.64 -2.02
C PHE A 65 5.37 -35.96 -3.48
N SER A 66 4.43 -35.68 -4.38
CA SER A 66 4.62 -35.79 -5.82
C SER A 66 4.12 -34.51 -6.49
N THR A 67 4.80 -34.09 -7.54
CA THR A 67 4.42 -32.93 -8.36
C THR A 67 3.02 -33.09 -8.97
N PHE A 68 2.50 -34.31 -9.08
CA PHE A 68 1.12 -34.57 -9.47
C PHE A 68 0.10 -33.83 -8.60
N HIS A 69 0.37 -33.66 -7.30
CA HIS A 69 -0.55 -32.96 -6.40
C HIS A 69 -0.72 -31.47 -6.74
N TYR A 70 0.23 -30.86 -7.46
CA TYR A 70 0.07 -29.52 -8.01
C TYR A 70 -0.98 -29.43 -9.11
N PHE A 71 -1.51 -30.55 -9.60
CA PHE A 71 -2.50 -30.58 -10.66
C PHE A 71 -3.80 -31.25 -10.20
N LYS A 72 -4.92 -30.65 -10.59
CA LYS A 72 -6.25 -31.23 -10.47
C LYS A 72 -6.67 -31.77 -11.82
N ARG A 73 -7.00 -33.05 -11.89
CA ARG A 73 -7.64 -33.63 -13.08
C ARG A 73 -9.15 -33.46 -12.98
N LEU A 74 -9.76 -32.90 -14.01
CA LEU A 74 -11.19 -32.74 -14.16
C LEU A 74 -11.83 -33.98 -14.81
N SER A 75 -13.15 -34.09 -14.71
CA SER A 75 -13.93 -35.19 -15.31
C SER A 75 -13.84 -35.22 -16.84
N ASN A 76 -13.63 -34.06 -17.47
CA ASN A 76 -13.39 -33.93 -18.92
C ASN A 76 -11.96 -34.32 -19.35
N GLY A 77 -11.10 -34.72 -18.40
CA GLY A 77 -9.71 -35.10 -18.66
C GLY A 77 -8.70 -33.95 -18.61
N GLU A 78 -9.13 -32.69 -18.52
CA GLU A 78 -8.25 -31.54 -18.42
C GLU A 78 -7.54 -31.48 -17.05
N CYS A 79 -6.34 -30.89 -17.04
CA CYS A 79 -5.55 -30.71 -15.83
C CYS A 79 -5.42 -29.22 -15.49
N ILE A 80 -5.95 -28.81 -14.34
CA ILE A 80 -5.82 -27.45 -13.81
C ILE A 80 -4.68 -27.41 -12.80
N LYS A 81 -3.77 -26.45 -12.95
CA LYS A 81 -2.67 -26.23 -12.01
C LYS A 81 -3.17 -25.50 -10.76
N ARG A 82 -2.89 -26.06 -9.57
CA ARG A 82 -3.15 -25.46 -8.26
C ARG A 82 -2.05 -24.46 -7.92
N THR A 83 -2.15 -23.24 -8.42
CA THR A 83 -1.16 -22.16 -8.19
C THR A 83 -0.99 -21.77 -6.72
N TRP A 84 -2.01 -22.03 -5.88
CA TRP A 84 -2.00 -21.74 -4.44
C TRP A 84 -1.26 -22.78 -3.60
N LEU A 85 -0.94 -23.97 -4.14
CA LEU A 85 -0.32 -25.05 -3.37
C LEU A 85 1.20 -24.89 -3.37
N ILE A 86 1.81 -24.82 -2.18
CA ILE A 86 3.25 -24.67 -1.99
C ILE A 86 3.79 -25.75 -1.05
N TYR A 87 5.04 -26.16 -1.25
CA TYR A 87 5.68 -27.23 -0.47
C TYR A 87 6.82 -26.65 0.38
N SER A 88 6.84 -27.01 1.66
CA SER A 88 7.92 -26.74 2.60
C SER A 88 8.89 -27.92 2.64
N LYS A 89 10.17 -27.64 2.40
CA LYS A 89 11.24 -28.63 2.57
C LYS A 89 11.55 -28.88 4.05
N SER A 90 11.44 -27.86 4.90
CA SER A 90 11.84 -27.99 6.31
C SER A 90 10.88 -28.83 7.13
N SER A 91 9.59 -28.82 6.81
CA SER A 91 8.55 -29.58 7.52
C SER A 91 8.00 -30.77 6.73
N ASP A 92 8.56 -31.07 5.55
CA ASP A 92 8.03 -32.06 4.59
C ASP A 92 6.50 -32.00 4.51
N SER A 93 5.96 -30.82 4.21
CA SER A 93 4.52 -30.55 4.31
C SER A 93 4.08 -29.56 3.24
N VAL A 94 2.84 -29.67 2.80
CA VAL A 94 2.23 -28.67 1.90
C VAL A 94 1.43 -27.63 2.67
N TYR A 95 1.41 -26.43 2.11
CA TYR A 95 0.64 -25.30 2.62
C TYR A 95 -0.20 -24.70 1.50
N CYS A 96 -1.27 -24.01 1.90
CA CYS A 96 -2.06 -23.18 1.01
C CYS A 96 -1.59 -21.73 1.12
N PHE A 97 -1.03 -21.21 0.03
CA PHE A 97 -0.46 -19.86 -0.06
C PHE A 97 -1.47 -18.80 0.38
N CYS A 98 -2.64 -18.72 -0.25
CA CYS A 98 -3.64 -17.70 0.06
C CYS A 98 -4.19 -17.83 1.49
N CYS A 99 -4.49 -19.06 1.95
CA CYS A 99 -4.99 -19.26 3.31
C CYS A 99 -3.96 -18.91 4.37
N LYS A 100 -2.67 -19.17 4.11
CA LYS A 100 -1.57 -18.77 4.98
C LYS A 100 -1.36 -17.26 4.97
N LEU A 101 -1.38 -16.63 3.79
CA LEU A 101 -1.18 -15.19 3.57
C LEU A 101 -2.13 -14.31 4.41
N PHE A 102 -3.39 -14.74 4.55
CA PHE A 102 -4.41 -14.06 5.34
C PHE A 102 -4.60 -14.64 6.74
N ASN A 103 -3.66 -15.47 7.20
CA ASN A 103 -3.59 -16.04 8.55
C ASN A 103 -4.88 -16.73 9.01
N ASN A 104 -5.50 -17.53 8.12
CA ASN A 104 -6.72 -18.23 8.48
C ASN A 104 -6.42 -19.46 9.34
N ARG A 105 -6.58 -19.31 10.67
CA ARG A 105 -6.30 -20.36 11.65
C ARG A 105 -7.24 -21.57 11.59
N MET A 106 -8.35 -21.48 10.85
CA MET A 106 -9.31 -22.59 10.74
C MET A 106 -8.87 -23.67 9.74
N VAL A 107 -7.79 -23.42 8.98
CA VAL A 107 -7.30 -24.33 7.94
C VAL A 107 -5.92 -24.87 8.32
N SER A 108 -5.78 -26.19 8.43
CA SER A 108 -4.49 -26.84 8.73
C SER A 108 -3.39 -26.51 7.71
N LEU A 109 -3.76 -26.41 6.43
CA LEU A 109 -2.87 -25.98 5.33
C LEU A 109 -2.38 -24.53 5.47
N ALA A 110 -2.98 -23.69 6.32
CA ALA A 110 -2.49 -22.33 6.58
C ALA A 110 -1.54 -22.27 7.79
N THR A 111 -1.75 -23.13 8.78
CA THR A 111 -1.04 -23.08 10.06
C THR A 111 0.17 -24.01 10.08
N ILE A 112 -0.07 -25.30 10.30
CA ILE A 112 0.95 -26.32 10.55
C ILE A 112 1.39 -27.01 9.24
N GLY A 113 0.54 -27.00 8.22
CA GLY A 113 0.75 -27.72 6.96
C GLY A 113 0.12 -29.12 6.98
N ASN A 114 0.24 -29.85 5.88
CA ASN A 114 -0.26 -31.21 5.78
C ASN A 114 0.74 -32.11 5.02
N ASN A 115 0.99 -33.30 5.56
CA ASN A 115 1.89 -34.31 5.00
C ASN A 115 1.24 -35.71 4.95
N ASP A 116 -0.09 -35.80 5.05
CA ASP A 116 -0.82 -37.04 4.82
C ASP A 116 -0.83 -37.37 3.32
N TRP A 117 0.29 -37.88 2.82
CA TRP A 117 0.50 -38.25 1.43
C TRP A 117 -0.47 -39.34 0.96
N LYS A 118 -1.07 -40.11 1.88
CA LYS A 118 -2.07 -41.14 1.55
C LYS A 118 -3.39 -40.50 1.14
N ASN A 119 -3.82 -39.47 1.84
CA ASN A 119 -5.12 -38.83 1.61
C ASN A 119 -5.02 -37.46 0.92
N MET A 120 -3.81 -37.06 0.51
CA MET A 120 -3.52 -35.71 0.02
C MET A 120 -4.48 -35.24 -1.07
N SER A 121 -4.74 -36.05 -2.10
CA SER A 121 -5.67 -35.68 -3.17
C SER A 121 -7.08 -35.36 -2.67
N SER A 122 -7.59 -36.16 -1.72
CA SER A 122 -8.92 -35.92 -1.12
C SER A 122 -8.93 -34.66 -0.26
N ILE A 123 -7.87 -34.45 0.53
CA ILE A 123 -7.70 -33.26 1.37
C ILE A 123 -7.67 -32.00 0.51
N LEU A 124 -6.89 -31.98 -0.57
CA LEU A 124 -6.77 -30.86 -1.48
C LEU A 124 -8.10 -30.56 -2.20
N ASN A 125 -8.80 -31.59 -2.69
CA ASN A 125 -10.10 -31.45 -3.35
C ASN A 125 -11.16 -30.89 -2.40
N ARG A 126 -11.20 -31.33 -1.13
CA ARG A 126 -12.12 -30.78 -0.13
C ARG A 126 -11.75 -29.34 0.23
N HIS A 127 -10.46 -29.05 0.37
CA HIS A 127 -9.97 -27.72 0.71
C HIS A 127 -10.31 -26.69 -0.36
N GLU A 128 -10.03 -26.98 -1.63
CA GLU A 128 -10.29 -26.05 -2.74
C GLU A 128 -11.79 -25.80 -2.97
N MET A 129 -12.66 -26.72 -2.55
CA MET A 129 -14.11 -26.55 -2.59
C MET A 129 -14.66 -25.73 -1.42
N SER A 130 -13.87 -25.53 -0.35
CA SER A 130 -14.29 -24.78 0.83
C SER A 130 -14.59 -23.31 0.49
N PRO A 131 -15.68 -22.73 1.01
CA PRO A 131 -16.01 -21.32 0.77
C PRO A 131 -14.92 -20.39 1.33
N ILE A 132 -14.27 -20.78 2.42
CA ILE A 132 -13.17 -20.02 3.02
C ILE A 132 -11.99 -19.93 2.05
N HIS A 133 -11.59 -21.05 1.45
CA HIS A 133 -10.49 -21.06 0.49
C HIS A 133 -10.82 -20.20 -0.74
N LYS A 134 -12.01 -20.36 -1.31
CA LYS A 134 -12.45 -19.61 -2.50
C LYS A 134 -12.39 -18.11 -2.27
N LYS A 135 -12.96 -17.64 -1.16
CA LYS A 135 -12.92 -16.22 -0.78
C LYS A 135 -11.48 -15.72 -0.66
N LEU A 136 -10.62 -16.42 0.09
CA LEU A 136 -9.24 -15.99 0.28
C LEU A 136 -8.39 -16.07 -1.00
N TYR A 137 -8.73 -16.99 -1.91
CA TYR A 137 -8.12 -17.08 -3.23
C TYR A 137 -8.53 -15.89 -4.10
N GLU A 138 -9.80 -15.50 -4.09
CA GLU A 138 -10.31 -14.29 -4.75
C GLU A 138 -9.63 -13.04 -4.19
N ASP A 139 -9.60 -12.88 -2.87
CA ASP A 139 -8.92 -11.77 -2.18
C ASP A 139 -7.43 -11.69 -2.57
N TRP A 140 -6.75 -12.84 -2.67
CA TRP A 140 -5.37 -12.91 -3.13
C TRP A 140 -5.22 -12.45 -4.59
N LYS A 141 -6.07 -12.93 -5.50
CA LYS A 141 -6.01 -12.56 -6.92
C LYS A 141 -6.35 -11.10 -7.16
N GLU A 142 -7.30 -10.56 -6.40
CA GLU A 142 -7.60 -9.13 -6.43
C GLU A 142 -6.41 -8.30 -5.95
N LEU A 143 -5.79 -8.67 -4.83
CA LEU A 143 -4.63 -7.98 -4.28
C LEU A 143 -3.43 -8.05 -5.24
N GLU A 144 -3.18 -9.21 -5.84
CA GLU A 144 -2.17 -9.41 -6.87
C GLU A 144 -2.40 -8.50 -8.08
N ALA A 145 -3.65 -8.42 -8.58
CA ALA A 145 -4.00 -7.56 -9.69
C ALA A 145 -3.84 -6.07 -9.37
N ARG A 146 -4.26 -5.64 -8.16
CA ARG A 146 -4.09 -4.26 -7.68
C ARG A 146 -2.61 -3.88 -7.57
N PHE A 147 -1.80 -4.78 -7.05
CA PHE A 147 -0.35 -4.60 -6.93
C PHE A 147 0.31 -4.49 -8.31
N LYS A 148 0.03 -5.41 -9.24
CA LYS A 148 0.56 -5.39 -10.61
C LYS A 148 0.15 -4.13 -11.40
N CYS A 149 -1.03 -3.57 -11.11
CA CYS A 149 -1.51 -2.35 -11.75
C CYS A 149 -1.04 -1.04 -11.08
N GLY A 150 -0.29 -1.08 -9.98
CA GLY A 150 0.09 0.13 -9.22
C GLY A 150 -1.10 0.89 -8.65
N LYS A 151 -2.19 0.18 -8.33
CA LYS A 151 -3.45 0.73 -7.81
C LYS A 151 -3.73 0.23 -6.40
N THR A 152 -2.74 0.22 -5.53
CA THR A 152 -3.06 0.02 -4.11
C THR A 152 -3.82 1.25 -3.61
N ILE A 153 -4.70 1.07 -2.61
CA ILE A 153 -5.44 2.19 -1.99
C ILE A 153 -4.46 3.26 -1.47
N ASP A 154 -3.27 2.83 -1.04
CA ASP A 154 -2.22 3.73 -0.61
C ASP A 154 -1.72 4.60 -1.77
N ASP A 155 -1.45 4.06 -2.96
CA ASP A 155 -0.97 4.85 -4.11
C ASP A 155 -1.95 5.98 -4.52
N ILE A 156 -3.25 5.69 -4.52
CA ILE A 156 -4.28 6.69 -4.86
C ILE A 156 -4.33 7.77 -3.77
N ASN A 157 -4.30 7.38 -2.50
CA ASN A 157 -4.30 8.33 -1.39
C ASN A 157 -3.01 9.16 -1.36
N GLN A 158 -1.84 8.54 -1.55
CA GLN A 158 -0.54 9.21 -1.63
C GLN A 158 -0.49 10.19 -2.80
N SER A 159 -1.02 9.80 -3.96
CA SER A 159 -1.10 10.70 -5.12
C SER A 159 -1.99 11.92 -4.85
N SER A 160 -3.13 11.72 -4.20
CA SER A 160 -4.05 12.80 -3.81
C SER A 160 -3.40 13.74 -2.79
N ILE A 161 -2.76 13.19 -1.75
CA ILE A 161 -1.99 13.95 -0.75
C ILE A 161 -0.87 14.74 -1.43
N LYS A 162 -0.16 14.16 -2.39
CA LYS A 162 0.92 14.83 -3.12
C LYS A 162 0.41 15.98 -3.98
N ILE A 163 -0.73 15.79 -4.67
CA ILE A 163 -1.38 16.85 -5.46
C ILE A 163 -1.80 18.02 -4.54
N GLU A 164 -2.44 17.73 -3.40
CA GLU A 164 -2.82 18.76 -2.44
C GLU A 164 -1.59 19.46 -1.82
N THR A 165 -0.55 18.70 -1.49
CA THR A 165 0.70 19.24 -0.94
C THR A 165 1.34 20.21 -1.93
N GLU A 166 1.41 19.84 -3.21
CA GLU A 166 1.99 20.71 -4.24
C GLU A 166 1.12 21.95 -4.49
N TYR A 167 -0.21 21.80 -4.44
CA TYR A 167 -1.14 22.92 -4.50
C TYR A 167 -0.88 23.94 -3.37
N TRP A 168 -0.81 23.48 -2.11
CA TRP A 168 -0.55 24.36 -0.96
C TRP A 168 0.85 24.98 -0.98
N LYS A 169 1.89 24.22 -1.39
CA LYS A 169 3.24 24.77 -1.59
C LYS A 169 3.25 25.90 -2.61
N ASN A 170 2.51 25.76 -3.70
CA ASN A 170 2.42 26.78 -4.74
C ASN A 170 1.72 28.06 -4.26
N ILE A 171 0.70 27.94 -3.42
CA ILE A 171 0.04 29.09 -2.78
C ILE A 171 1.01 29.79 -1.82
N LEU A 172 1.66 29.03 -0.93
CA LEU A 172 2.59 29.57 0.07
C LEU A 172 3.75 30.33 -0.58
N LYS A 173 4.34 29.78 -1.65
CA LYS A 173 5.39 30.45 -2.43
C LYS A 173 4.97 31.85 -2.89
N ARG A 174 3.75 31.99 -3.40
CA ARG A 174 3.21 33.27 -3.90
C ARG A 174 2.92 34.25 -2.77
N ILE A 175 2.31 33.76 -1.68
CA ILE A 175 2.04 34.59 -0.49
C ILE A 175 3.33 35.14 0.10
N ILE A 176 4.36 34.30 0.25
CA ILE A 176 5.68 34.71 0.76
C ILE A 176 6.30 35.75 -0.18
N ALA A 177 6.31 35.51 -1.48
CA ALA A 177 6.85 36.44 -2.46
C ALA A 177 6.15 37.81 -2.40
N LEU A 178 4.83 37.82 -2.23
CA LEU A 178 4.02 39.03 -2.10
C LEU A 178 4.35 39.79 -0.81
N ILE A 179 4.40 39.11 0.33
CA ILE A 179 4.77 39.72 1.62
C ILE A 179 6.17 40.34 1.51
N LEU A 180 7.15 39.59 1.01
CA LEU A 180 8.52 40.08 0.83
C LEU A 180 8.58 41.31 -0.08
N THR A 181 7.78 41.34 -1.15
CA THR A 181 7.74 42.47 -2.09
C THR A 181 7.16 43.72 -1.43
N ILE A 182 6.02 43.59 -0.73
CA ILE A 182 5.37 44.70 -0.03
C ILE A 182 6.28 45.24 1.07
N SER A 183 6.90 44.34 1.87
CA SER A 183 7.84 44.72 2.93
C SER A 183 9.07 45.43 2.40
N LYS A 184 9.66 44.97 1.29
CA LYS A 184 10.82 45.64 0.67
C LYS A 184 10.51 47.07 0.21
N GLN A 185 9.26 47.34 -0.16
CA GLN A 185 8.80 48.66 -0.56
C GLN A 185 8.31 49.51 0.64
N ASN A 186 8.42 49.01 1.87
CA ASN A 186 7.89 49.64 3.08
C ASN A 186 6.39 50.01 2.99
N LEU A 187 5.62 49.22 2.23
CA LEU A 187 4.18 49.41 2.10
C LEU A 187 3.43 48.71 3.24
N ALA A 188 2.33 49.32 3.70
CA ALA A 188 1.47 48.69 4.70
C ALA A 188 0.79 47.43 4.11
N LEU A 189 0.90 46.29 4.78
CA LEU A 189 0.26 45.04 4.37
C LEU A 189 -1.27 45.11 4.53
N ARG A 190 -1.74 45.71 5.63
CA ARG A 190 -3.15 45.78 6.03
C ARG A 190 -3.74 47.16 5.76
N GLY A 191 -5.05 47.18 5.54
CA GLY A 191 -5.86 48.40 5.45
C GLY A 191 -6.87 48.46 6.60
N LYS A 192 -7.93 49.23 6.41
CA LYS A 192 -9.04 49.35 7.39
C LYS A 192 -10.00 48.17 7.33
N SER A 193 -10.01 47.42 6.23
CA SER A 193 -10.86 46.25 6.03
C SER A 193 -10.04 44.98 5.88
N ASP A 194 -10.46 43.90 6.52
CA ASP A 194 -9.89 42.55 6.36
C ASP A 194 -10.73 41.69 5.39
N ILE A 195 -11.61 42.33 4.60
CA ILE A 195 -12.55 41.66 3.69
C ILE A 195 -12.03 41.77 2.24
N LEU A 196 -12.16 40.69 1.46
CA LEU A 196 -11.84 40.71 0.03
C LEU A 196 -12.87 41.54 -0.75
N ASN A 197 -12.39 42.26 -1.77
CA ASN A 197 -13.14 43.12 -2.67
C ASN A 197 -13.83 44.32 -2.01
N THR A 198 -13.39 44.75 -0.83
CA THR A 198 -13.86 45.98 -0.17
C THR A 198 -12.89 47.13 -0.37
N HIS A 199 -13.38 48.36 -0.22
CA HIS A 199 -12.54 49.54 -0.18
C HIS A 199 -11.59 49.47 1.03
N ASP A 200 -10.38 50.02 0.89
CA ASP A 200 -9.33 50.04 1.93
C ASP A 200 -8.98 48.67 2.54
N ASN A 201 -9.00 47.58 1.76
CA ASN A 201 -8.63 46.25 2.26
C ASN A 201 -7.12 45.98 2.34
N GLY A 202 -6.31 47.02 2.15
CA GLY A 202 -4.86 46.96 2.28
C GLY A 202 -4.16 46.35 1.07
N ASN A 203 -2.85 46.60 0.99
CA ASN A 203 -2.07 46.19 -0.17
C ASN A 203 -1.97 44.67 -0.32
N PHE A 204 -1.98 43.92 0.80
CA PHE A 204 -1.94 42.46 0.75
C PHE A 204 -3.16 41.89 0.04
N LEU A 205 -4.37 42.21 0.50
CA LEU A 205 -5.61 41.68 -0.10
C LEU A 205 -5.80 42.19 -1.53
N LYS A 206 -5.37 43.43 -1.82
CA LYS A 206 -5.40 43.97 -3.18
C LYS A 206 -4.48 43.24 -4.14
N CYS A 207 -3.27 42.89 -3.70
CA CYS A 207 -2.36 42.07 -4.50
C CYS A 207 -2.88 40.63 -4.66
N ILE A 208 -3.53 40.05 -3.65
CA ILE A 208 -4.18 38.72 -3.79
C ILE A 208 -5.36 38.79 -4.78
N GLU A 209 -6.13 39.89 -4.82
CA GLU A 209 -7.15 40.16 -5.87
C GLU A 209 -6.53 40.18 -7.25
N PHE A 210 -5.50 40.99 -7.42
CA PHE A 210 -4.79 41.11 -8.68
C PHE A 210 -4.19 39.77 -9.15
N LEU A 211 -3.49 39.04 -8.27
CA LEU A 211 -2.92 37.73 -8.60
C LEU A 211 -3.99 36.71 -8.99
N SER A 212 -5.15 36.72 -8.34
CA SER A 212 -6.25 35.81 -8.66
C SER A 212 -6.86 36.05 -10.05
N MET A 213 -6.58 37.18 -10.70
CA MET A 213 -7.04 37.44 -12.07
C MET A 213 -6.21 36.68 -13.11
N PHE A 214 -4.92 36.46 -12.84
CA PHE A 214 -3.97 35.92 -13.82
C PHE A 214 -3.40 34.57 -13.43
N ASP A 215 -3.34 34.25 -12.14
CA ASP A 215 -2.80 32.99 -11.65
C ASP A 215 -3.93 31.97 -11.37
N PRO A 216 -3.97 30.84 -12.11
CA PRO A 216 -5.02 29.84 -11.95
C PRO A 216 -5.10 29.24 -10.54
N ILE A 217 -3.96 29.03 -9.88
CA ILE A 217 -3.89 28.43 -8.55
C ILE A 217 -4.45 29.41 -7.51
N MET A 218 -4.12 30.70 -7.63
CA MET A 218 -4.66 31.74 -6.75
C MET A 218 -6.16 31.97 -6.99
N LYS A 219 -6.61 31.90 -8.24
CA LYS A 219 -8.03 31.97 -8.60
C LYS A 219 -8.82 30.83 -7.96
N GLU A 220 -8.31 29.61 -8.06
CA GLU A 220 -8.91 28.43 -7.46
C GLU A 220 -8.92 28.54 -5.92
N HIS A 221 -7.82 28.98 -5.31
CA HIS A 221 -7.74 29.18 -3.86
C HIS A 221 -8.80 30.16 -3.35
N ARG A 222 -8.96 31.31 -4.01
CA ARG A 222 -10.02 32.28 -3.71
C ARG A 222 -11.41 31.68 -3.84
N TYR A 223 -11.65 30.84 -4.84
CA TYR A 223 -12.93 30.18 -5.02
C TYR A 223 -13.23 29.19 -3.88
N LYS A 224 -12.25 28.35 -3.51
CA LYS A 224 -12.36 27.40 -2.40
C LYS A 224 -12.64 28.10 -1.07
N GLU A 225 -11.92 29.17 -0.77
CA GLU A 225 -12.13 29.99 0.44
C GLU A 225 -13.56 30.56 0.51
N ASN A 226 -14.09 31.07 -0.61
CA ASN A 226 -15.45 31.59 -0.67
C ASN A 226 -16.51 30.51 -0.43
N ILE A 227 -16.30 29.29 -0.92
CA ILE A 227 -17.19 28.16 -0.64
C ILE A 227 -17.17 27.81 0.85
N ILE A 228 -15.98 27.71 1.44
CA ILE A 228 -15.82 27.39 2.87
C ILE A 228 -16.55 28.42 3.74
N ARG A 229 -16.38 29.71 3.45
CA ARG A 229 -17.08 30.80 4.16
C ARG A 229 -18.61 30.74 3.98
N ARG A 230 -19.12 30.41 2.80
CA ARG A 230 -20.57 30.27 2.57
C ARG A 230 -21.14 29.07 3.31
N ASN A 231 -20.44 27.95 3.30
CA ASN A 231 -20.88 26.73 3.96
C ASN A 231 -20.87 26.90 5.49
N SER A 232 -19.85 27.55 6.07
CA SER A 232 -19.83 27.86 7.49
C SER A 232 -20.96 28.80 7.90
N LEU A 233 -21.22 29.88 7.15
CA LEU A 233 -22.35 30.79 7.39
C LEU A 233 -23.72 30.09 7.29
N SER A 234 -23.87 29.14 6.35
CA SER A 234 -25.11 28.35 6.20
C SER A 234 -25.37 27.39 7.38
N LEU A 235 -24.31 26.82 7.97
CA LEU A 235 -24.38 25.97 9.16
C LEU A 235 -24.74 26.79 10.40
N PHE A 236 -24.22 28.02 10.53
CA PHE A 236 -24.61 28.94 11.59
C PHE A 236 -26.09 29.36 11.45
N ARG A 237 -26.58 29.65 10.25
CA ARG A 237 -27.98 30.07 10.03
C ARG A 237 -29.01 29.02 10.41
N LYS A 238 -28.71 27.72 10.20
CA LYS A 238 -29.57 26.60 10.62
C LYS A 238 -29.62 26.39 12.14
N LYS A 239 -28.65 26.90 12.89
CA LYS A 239 -28.53 26.72 14.34
C LYS A 239 -29.32 27.74 15.16
N TYR A 240 -29.75 28.86 14.55
CA TYR A 240 -30.45 29.97 15.21
C TYR A 240 -31.86 30.25 14.66
N THR A 241 -32.40 29.37 13.81
CA THR A 241 -33.79 29.44 13.32
C THR A 241 -34.65 28.30 13.90
N LYS A 242 -34.60 28.13 15.23
CA LYS A 242 -35.60 27.38 16.01
C LYS A 242 -35.96 28.19 17.23
#